data_AF-R9APV7-F1
#
_entry.id   AF-R9APV7-F1
#
_cell.length_a   1.000
_cell.length_b   1.000
_cell.length_c   1.000
_cell.angle_alpha   90.00
_cell.angle_beta   90.00
_cell.angle_gamma   90.00
#
_symmetry.space_group_name_H-M   'P 1'
#
loop_
_entity.id
_entity.type
_entity.pdbx_description
1 polymer ?
#
loop_
_entity_poly.entity_id
_entity_poly.type
_entity_poly.pdbx_seq_one_letter_code
_entity_poly.pdbx_strand_id
1 'polypeptide(L)'
;MFLVYNSADCSAKIPSTNYSQALNLFSSSLQSVYEEEDSGLVESALSELHELRHSPKVYLNAKKYNKLSFLRKVQQLLCDDLSVEGWHDKDIDPSDIQIQRITGALTNSIFFVSYDDAPTVLLRVYGPSSTLLISRPREMHILNTLSRHYNLGPKIYGTFANGRVEEWFSSRPCSKDDIRSDLKIDIAKRMKELHQVDLRKMDVVGPVAPGYNERSTRYGVWDNISSWLTPASVVLKRMSRVKFPQNHPYYNLVEDINLPLLIQEFNAYEDYLREFEEEVKPSPLVFCHNDTQPGNILLLDRKPVDKPSHHKICVIDFEYAAPNARGYDLANHFTEWRYDYHHDTLSWKPILSYPSYQDRRAFYEAYMSESEKQPGWIERLEDERKTWSPASLAMWGIWAIVQSRDQVKAMGSKFGTTVPSLNTSAGADMAVNLEEKTSAVVLDDESSSDEETPEESGGDDFEYLLYAKAKIDAFREEFYSLREECVDTQT
;
A
#
# COMPACT_ATOMS: atom_id res chain seq x y z
N MET A 1 -12.28 10.29 -26.86
CA MET A 1 -13.60 10.89 -27.12
C MET A 1 -14.43 10.67 -25.86
N PHE A 2 -14.58 11.74 -25.07
CA PHE A 2 -15.22 11.72 -23.76
C PHE A 2 -16.64 11.18 -23.85
N LEU A 3 -16.91 10.07 -23.19
CA LEU A 3 -18.28 9.72 -22.84
C LEU A 3 -18.61 10.49 -21.56
N VAL A 4 -19.06 11.73 -21.76
CA VAL A 4 -19.86 12.44 -20.76
C VAL A 4 -21.18 11.67 -20.67
N TYR A 5 -21.25 10.70 -19.76
CA TYR A 5 -22.51 10.08 -19.39
C TYR A 5 -23.14 10.91 -18.28
N ASN A 6 -24.36 11.38 -18.53
CA ASN A 6 -25.16 12.17 -17.61
C ASN A 6 -25.20 11.52 -16.22
N SER A 7 -24.89 12.32 -15.20
CA SER A 7 -24.78 12.01 -13.77
C SER A 7 -26.10 11.63 -13.07
N ALA A 8 -27.13 11.24 -13.81
CA ALA A 8 -28.48 11.13 -13.26
C ALA A 8 -28.90 9.71 -12.85
N ASP A 9 -28.16 8.65 -13.22
CA ASP A 9 -28.60 7.28 -12.93
C ASP A 9 -27.43 6.30 -12.73
N CYS A 10 -26.87 6.27 -11.52
CA CYS A 10 -25.84 5.30 -11.11
C CYS A 10 -26.41 3.88 -10.88
N SER A 11 -27.70 3.63 -11.12
CA SER A 11 -28.35 2.35 -10.82
C SER A 11 -28.37 1.36 -11.99
N ALA A 12 -28.00 1.81 -13.20
CA ALA A 12 -28.10 1.00 -14.42
C ALA A 12 -26.93 0.01 -14.55
N LYS A 13 -27.16 -1.27 -14.18
CA LYS A 13 -26.24 -2.37 -14.50
C LYS A 13 -26.07 -2.50 -16.02
N ILE A 14 -24.83 -2.41 -16.51
CA ILE A 14 -24.51 -2.74 -17.90
C ILE A 14 -24.80 -4.24 -18.14
N PRO A 15 -25.56 -4.64 -19.17
CA PRO A 15 -25.81 -6.04 -19.50
C PRO A 15 -24.50 -6.81 -19.77
N SER A 16 -24.41 -8.05 -19.27
CA SER A 16 -23.23 -8.93 -19.35
C SER A 16 -22.68 -9.14 -20.76
N THR A 17 -23.50 -8.96 -21.79
CA THR A 17 -23.13 -9.15 -23.21
C THR A 17 -22.17 -8.09 -23.76
N ASN A 18 -21.99 -6.95 -23.08
CA ASN A 18 -21.12 -5.85 -23.55
C ASN A 18 -19.90 -5.58 -22.65
N TYR A 19 -19.74 -6.31 -21.54
CA TYR A 19 -18.70 -6.04 -20.53
C TYR A 19 -17.28 -6.24 -21.04
N SER A 20 -17.04 -7.32 -21.79
CA SER A 20 -15.73 -7.59 -22.40
C SER A 20 -15.36 -6.56 -23.49
N GLN A 21 -16.34 -6.02 -24.22
CA GLN A 21 -16.10 -4.97 -25.22
C GLN A 21 -15.83 -3.61 -24.56
N ALA A 22 -16.53 -3.27 -23.47
CA ALA A 22 -16.27 -2.07 -22.67
C ALA A 22 -14.85 -2.10 -22.05
N LEU A 23 -14.43 -3.23 -21.46
CA LEU A 23 -13.07 -3.42 -20.96
C LEU A 23 -12.00 -3.33 -22.06
N ASN A 24 -12.29 -3.84 -23.26
CA ASN A 24 -11.34 -3.76 -24.39
C ASN A 24 -11.18 -2.33 -24.91
N LEU A 25 -12.27 -1.58 -25.09
CA LEU A 25 -12.26 -0.18 -25.51
C LEU A 25 -11.55 0.72 -24.47
N PHE A 26 -11.73 0.40 -23.19
CA PHE A 26 -11.10 1.11 -22.07
C PHE A 26 -9.60 0.83 -21.95
N SER A 27 -9.20 -0.46 -22.02
CA SER A 27 -7.79 -0.87 -22.02
C SER A 27 -7.00 -0.21 -23.16
N SER A 28 -7.59 -0.07 -24.34
CA SER A 28 -6.96 0.63 -25.47
C SER A 28 -6.85 2.16 -25.28
N SER A 29 -7.76 2.77 -24.53
CA SER A 29 -7.76 4.22 -24.26
C SER A 29 -6.78 4.62 -23.16
N LEU A 30 -6.48 3.71 -22.22
CA LEU A 30 -5.50 3.94 -21.15
C LEU A 30 -4.07 3.72 -21.65
N GLN A 31 -3.87 2.76 -22.56
CA GLN A 31 -2.54 2.40 -23.07
C GLN A 31 -1.88 3.52 -23.90
N SER A 32 -2.66 4.38 -24.57
CA SER A 32 -2.13 5.52 -25.33
C SER A 32 -1.67 6.71 -24.47
N VAL A 33 -1.89 6.66 -23.15
CA VAL A 33 -1.62 7.76 -22.20
C VAL A 33 -0.29 7.55 -21.44
N TYR A 34 0.30 6.35 -21.53
CA TYR A 34 1.45 5.92 -20.73
C TYR A 34 2.82 6.03 -21.43
N GLU A 35 2.91 6.62 -22.62
CA GLU A 35 4.18 6.70 -23.39
C GLU A 35 5.00 7.99 -23.17
N GLU A 36 4.68 8.86 -22.21
CA GLU A 36 5.48 10.07 -21.94
C GLU A 36 6.03 10.15 -20.49
N GLU A 37 7.36 10.07 -20.42
CA GLU A 37 8.32 10.67 -19.47
C GLU A 37 8.25 10.37 -17.95
N ASP A 38 9.16 9.49 -17.46
CA ASP A 38 9.50 9.34 -16.03
C ASP A 38 11.02 9.43 -15.74
N SER A 39 11.80 10.07 -16.62
CA SER A 39 13.26 10.15 -16.47
C SER A 39 13.76 11.39 -15.68
N GLY A 40 12.91 12.39 -15.43
CA GLY A 40 13.32 13.67 -14.84
C GLY A 40 13.14 13.81 -13.31
N LEU A 41 12.24 13.03 -12.69
CA LEU A 41 11.89 13.19 -11.27
C LEU A 41 12.87 12.49 -10.31
N VAL A 42 13.60 11.49 -10.80
CA VAL A 42 14.53 10.69 -9.99
C VAL A 42 15.77 11.50 -9.58
N GLU A 43 16.28 12.39 -10.44
CA GLU A 43 17.49 13.18 -10.14
C GLU A 43 17.27 14.26 -9.06
N SER A 44 16.06 14.84 -8.98
CA SER A 44 15.71 15.86 -7.97
C SER A 44 15.62 15.27 -6.55
N ALA A 45 14.90 14.15 -6.40
CA ALA A 45 14.72 13.48 -5.10
C ALA A 45 16.03 12.89 -4.54
N LEU A 46 16.96 12.51 -5.42
CA LEU A 46 18.30 12.07 -5.04
C LEU A 46 19.21 13.22 -4.57
N SER A 47 18.91 14.46 -4.96
CA SER A 47 19.75 15.61 -4.58
C SER A 47 19.65 15.99 -3.10
N GLU A 48 18.51 15.74 -2.44
CA GLU A 48 18.35 15.90 -0.98
C GLU A 48 18.82 14.68 -0.18
N LEU A 49 18.98 13.52 -0.83
CA LEU A 49 19.60 12.32 -0.26
C LEU A 49 21.13 12.43 -0.10
N HIS A 50 21.74 13.56 -0.48
CA HIS A 50 23.18 13.81 -0.41
C HIS A 50 23.81 13.62 0.99
N GLU A 51 23.01 13.63 2.07
CA GLU A 51 23.48 13.39 3.44
C GLU A 51 23.26 11.95 3.96
N LEU A 52 22.46 11.13 3.26
CA LEU A 52 22.29 9.73 3.63
C LEU A 52 23.44 8.91 3.03
N ARG A 53 24.15 8.16 3.88
CA ARG A 53 25.24 7.30 3.41
C ARG A 53 24.67 6.25 2.45
N HIS A 54 25.30 6.12 1.27
CA HIS A 54 24.87 5.22 0.21
C HIS A 54 26.06 4.40 -0.32
N SER A 55 25.90 3.08 -0.38
CA SER A 55 26.85 2.18 -1.03
C SER A 55 26.32 1.67 -2.38
N PRO A 56 26.70 2.29 -3.51
CA PRO A 56 26.23 1.87 -4.83
C PRO A 56 26.85 0.54 -5.29
N LYS A 57 27.94 0.09 -4.64
CA LYS A 57 28.71 -1.10 -5.05
C LYS A 57 28.25 -2.37 -4.34
N VAL A 58 27.67 -2.23 -3.15
CA VAL A 58 27.22 -3.39 -2.38
C VAL A 58 25.86 -3.85 -2.91
N TYR A 59 25.88 -5.01 -3.55
CA TYR A 59 24.68 -5.75 -3.94
C TYR A 59 24.62 -7.08 -3.17
N LEU A 60 23.48 -7.33 -2.52
CA LEU A 60 23.24 -8.50 -1.68
C LEU A 60 22.21 -9.44 -2.29
N ASN A 61 22.61 -10.70 -2.53
CA ASN A 61 21.67 -11.75 -2.94
C ASN A 61 21.10 -12.41 -1.68
N ALA A 62 19.83 -12.13 -1.36
CA ALA A 62 19.14 -12.62 -0.17
C ALA A 62 19.14 -14.16 -0.03
N LYS A 63 19.19 -14.92 -1.13
CA LYS A 63 19.26 -16.40 -1.09
C LYS A 63 20.60 -16.90 -0.55
N LYS A 64 21.65 -16.08 -0.59
CA LYS A 64 23.01 -16.43 -0.15
C LYS A 64 23.35 -15.90 1.25
N TYR A 65 22.35 -15.51 2.05
CA TYR A 65 22.56 -14.90 3.37
C TYR A 65 23.41 -15.74 4.34
N ASN A 66 23.37 -17.08 4.20
CA ASN A 66 24.14 -18.02 5.00
C ASN A 66 25.57 -18.27 4.50
N LYS A 67 26.04 -17.54 3.48
CA LYS A 67 27.38 -17.70 2.90
C LYS A 67 28.31 -16.61 3.44
N LEU A 68 29.56 -16.98 3.71
CA LEU A 68 30.60 -16.03 4.15
C LEU A 68 30.82 -14.88 3.17
N SER A 69 30.60 -15.10 1.87
CA SER A 69 30.66 -14.04 0.86
C SER A 69 29.56 -12.98 1.03
N PHE A 70 28.40 -13.34 1.56
CA PHE A 70 27.35 -12.40 1.92
C PHE A 70 27.76 -11.61 3.16
N LEU A 71 28.19 -12.30 4.22
CA LEU A 71 28.61 -11.67 5.47
C LEU A 71 29.78 -10.69 5.27
N ARG A 72 30.74 -11.00 4.38
CA ARG A 72 31.81 -10.06 3.98
C ARG A 72 31.27 -8.76 3.41
N LYS A 73 30.24 -8.83 2.55
CA LYS A 73 29.62 -7.62 2.00
C LYS A 73 28.82 -6.86 3.05
N VAL A 74 28.18 -7.56 3.99
CA VAL A 74 27.49 -6.91 5.12
C VAL A 74 28.48 -6.21 6.04
N GLN A 75 29.61 -6.85 6.35
CA GLN A 75 30.69 -6.25 7.13
C GLN A 75 31.23 -4.99 6.45
N GLN A 76 31.59 -5.06 5.17
CA GLN A 76 32.03 -3.90 4.39
C GLN A 76 30.99 -2.78 4.40
N LEU A 77 29.71 -3.13 4.21
CA LEU A 77 28.62 -2.16 4.19
C LEU A 77 28.49 -1.44 5.54
N LEU A 78 28.46 -2.17 6.66
CA LEU A 78 28.20 -1.60 7.98
C LEU A 78 29.43 -0.88 8.55
N CYS A 79 30.64 -1.41 8.32
CA CYS A 79 31.87 -0.85 8.89
C CYS A 79 32.43 0.27 8.03
N ASP A 80 32.54 0.07 6.72
CA ASP A 80 33.27 0.99 5.85
C ASP A 80 32.32 2.00 5.21
N ASP A 81 31.35 1.50 4.44
CA ASP A 81 30.54 2.37 3.55
C ASP A 81 29.52 3.22 4.34
N LEU A 82 28.80 2.61 5.28
CA LEU A 82 27.79 3.29 6.11
C LEU A 82 28.33 3.73 7.46
N SER A 83 29.53 3.29 7.84
CA SER A 83 30.20 3.54 9.13
C SER A 83 29.25 3.63 10.33
N VAL A 84 28.49 2.56 10.55
CA VAL A 84 27.49 2.47 11.62
C VAL A 84 28.17 2.47 12.99
N GLU A 85 27.70 3.30 13.90
CA GLU A 85 28.27 3.43 15.26
C GLU A 85 28.27 2.08 15.98
N GLY A 86 29.41 1.71 16.60
CA GLY A 86 29.60 0.40 17.24
C GLY A 86 29.94 -0.75 16.29
N TRP A 87 29.74 -0.60 14.97
CA TRP A 87 30.22 -1.53 13.94
C TRP A 87 31.56 -1.08 13.35
N HIS A 88 31.66 0.19 12.95
CA HIS A 88 32.87 0.72 12.30
C HIS A 88 34.10 0.85 13.22
N ASP A 89 33.88 0.87 14.53
CA ASP A 89 34.94 1.00 15.54
C ASP A 89 35.64 -0.32 15.88
N LYS A 90 35.20 -1.43 15.27
CA LYS A 90 35.64 -2.80 15.60
C LYS A 90 36.27 -3.48 14.39
N ASP A 91 37.30 -4.30 14.63
CA ASP A 91 37.85 -5.21 13.63
C ASP A 91 37.01 -6.50 13.63
N ILE A 92 36.00 -6.55 12.77
CA ILE A 92 34.98 -7.60 12.74
C ILE A 92 35.38 -8.70 11.75
N ASP A 93 35.57 -9.93 12.22
CA ASP A 93 35.64 -11.09 11.33
C ASP A 93 34.22 -11.37 10.77
N PRO A 94 34.03 -11.39 9.44
CA PRO A 94 32.72 -11.66 8.85
C PRO A 94 32.08 -12.98 9.26
N SER A 95 32.86 -13.97 9.73
CA SER A 95 32.35 -15.26 10.19
C SER A 95 31.67 -15.21 11.56
N ASP A 96 31.96 -14.18 12.36
CA ASP A 96 31.37 -13.97 13.69
C ASP A 96 30.06 -13.17 13.62
N ILE A 97 29.71 -12.63 12.45
CA ILE A 97 28.44 -11.92 12.25
C ILE A 97 27.27 -12.90 12.34
N GLN A 98 26.38 -12.64 13.29
CA GLN A 98 25.14 -13.38 13.45
C GLN A 98 24.08 -12.77 12.54
N ILE A 99 23.55 -13.58 11.61
CA ILE A 99 22.48 -13.19 10.71
C ILE A 99 21.27 -14.12 10.85
N GLN A 100 20.09 -13.55 11.02
CA GLN A 100 18.84 -14.29 11.09
C GLN A 100 17.83 -13.71 10.10
N ARG A 101 17.31 -14.54 9.19
CA ARG A 101 16.23 -14.15 8.28
C ARG A 101 14.90 -14.09 9.03
N ILE A 102 14.17 -13.00 8.83
CA ILE A 102 12.78 -12.86 9.30
C ILE A 102 11.85 -13.50 8.27
N THR A 103 11.02 -14.43 8.71
CA THR A 103 9.99 -15.09 7.89
C THR A 103 8.69 -14.29 7.93
N GLY A 104 7.91 -14.30 6.83
CA GLY A 104 6.61 -13.64 6.74
C GLY A 104 6.59 -12.30 6.02
N ALA A 105 7.74 -11.75 5.64
CA ALA A 105 7.80 -10.59 4.75
C ALA A 105 7.55 -11.03 3.30
N LEU A 106 6.46 -10.54 2.69
CA LEU A 106 5.99 -10.97 1.37
C LEU A 106 6.81 -10.38 0.21
N THR A 107 7.26 -9.13 0.34
CA THR A 107 7.88 -8.38 -0.78
C THR A 107 9.39 -8.16 -0.63
N ASN A 108 9.90 -8.20 0.60
CA ASN A 108 11.30 -7.89 0.95
C ASN A 108 11.92 -9.02 1.78
N SER A 109 13.22 -9.27 1.56
CA SER A 109 13.97 -10.15 2.46
C SER A 109 14.57 -9.33 3.59
N ILE A 110 14.12 -9.59 4.82
CA ILE A 110 14.55 -8.85 6.01
C ILE A 110 15.42 -9.75 6.89
N PHE A 111 16.53 -9.21 7.40
CA PHE A 111 17.46 -9.92 8.26
C PHE A 111 17.77 -9.11 9.52
N PHE A 112 17.81 -9.78 10.67
CA PHE A 112 18.52 -9.27 11.84
C PHE A 112 20.01 -9.53 11.65
N VAL A 113 20.82 -8.49 11.88
CA VAL A 113 22.28 -8.57 11.82
C VAL A 113 22.83 -8.04 13.14
N SER A 114 23.61 -8.86 13.82
CA SER A 114 24.18 -8.56 15.15
C SER A 114 25.61 -9.08 15.27
N TYR A 115 26.41 -8.41 16.09
CA TYR A 115 27.79 -8.78 16.35
C TYR A 115 28.20 -8.30 17.76
N ASP A 116 28.56 -9.21 18.65
CA ASP A 116 28.97 -8.93 20.04
C ASP A 116 28.11 -7.83 20.71
N ASP A 117 28.76 -6.79 21.24
CA ASP A 117 28.13 -5.61 21.86
C ASP A 117 27.75 -4.50 20.85
N ALA A 118 27.84 -4.75 19.54
CA ALA A 118 27.40 -3.78 18.53
C ALA A 118 25.87 -3.74 18.47
N PRO A 119 25.26 -2.59 18.13
CA PRO A 119 23.81 -2.49 18.02
C PRO A 119 23.30 -3.40 16.91
N THR A 120 22.31 -4.24 17.20
CA THR A 120 21.61 -5.03 16.17
C THR A 120 20.97 -4.09 15.15
N VAL A 121 21.09 -4.44 13.87
CA VAL A 121 20.49 -3.69 12.76
C VAL A 121 19.53 -4.56 11.96
N LEU A 122 18.56 -3.91 11.31
CA LEU A 122 17.66 -4.52 10.35
C LEU A 122 18.20 -4.28 8.94
N LEU A 123 18.55 -5.37 8.26
CA LEU A 123 18.99 -5.35 6.87
C LEU A 123 17.81 -5.74 5.97
N ARG A 124 17.35 -4.80 5.15
CA ARG A 124 16.26 -5.03 4.20
C ARG A 124 16.80 -5.08 2.78
N VAL A 125 16.64 -6.22 2.12
CA VAL A 125 17.00 -6.44 0.71
C VAL A 125 15.72 -6.47 -0.13
N TYR A 126 15.66 -5.61 -1.15
CA TYR A 126 14.48 -5.47 -2.00
C TYR A 126 14.30 -6.68 -2.91
N GLY A 127 13.07 -7.20 -2.99
CA GLY A 127 12.68 -8.25 -3.92
C GLY A 127 12.30 -7.71 -5.30
N PRO A 128 12.21 -8.58 -6.33
CA PRO A 128 11.91 -8.18 -7.71
C PRO A 128 10.45 -7.70 -7.93
N SER A 129 9.55 -7.92 -6.97
CA SER A 129 8.10 -7.91 -7.22
C SER A 129 7.30 -6.76 -6.61
N SER A 130 7.84 -5.53 -6.52
CA SER A 130 7.11 -4.44 -5.83
C SER A 130 6.98 -3.11 -6.58
N THR A 131 7.41 -3.04 -7.83
CA THR A 131 7.46 -1.77 -8.58
C THR A 131 6.10 -1.30 -9.12
N LEU A 132 5.08 -2.16 -9.18
CA LEU A 132 3.78 -1.80 -9.77
C LEU A 132 2.90 -0.92 -8.86
N LEU A 133 3.03 -1.06 -7.53
CA LEU A 133 2.19 -0.35 -6.56
C LEU A 133 2.96 0.69 -5.75
N ILE A 134 4.28 0.50 -5.58
CA ILE A 134 5.09 1.25 -4.63
C ILE A 134 6.33 1.83 -5.32
N SER A 135 6.54 3.14 -5.15
CA SER A 135 7.78 3.82 -5.56
C SER A 135 8.81 3.76 -4.42
N ARG A 136 9.86 2.96 -4.61
CA ARG A 136 10.96 2.81 -3.63
C ARG A 136 11.74 4.11 -3.39
N PRO A 137 12.06 4.94 -4.40
CA PRO A 137 12.67 6.24 -4.16
C PRO A 137 11.81 7.16 -3.29
N ARG A 138 10.49 7.19 -3.54
CA ARG A 138 9.53 7.98 -2.75
C ARG A 138 9.45 7.49 -1.31
N GLU A 139 9.30 6.19 -1.10
CA GLU A 139 9.31 5.56 0.24
C GLU A 139 10.60 5.91 1.00
N MET A 140 11.75 5.82 0.34
CA MET A 140 13.04 6.14 0.95
C MET A 140 13.14 7.60 1.38
N HIS A 141 12.72 8.53 0.51
CA HIS A 141 12.69 9.95 0.84
C HIS A 141 11.82 10.20 2.07
N ILE A 142 10.59 9.65 2.09
CA ILE A 142 9.67 9.75 3.23
C ILE A 142 10.32 9.23 4.51
N LEU A 143 10.85 8.01 4.49
CA LEU A 143 11.45 7.37 5.67
C LEU A 143 12.63 8.19 6.20
N ASN A 144 13.53 8.65 5.33
CA ASN A 144 14.67 9.48 5.72
C ASN A 144 14.22 10.80 6.33
N THR A 145 13.26 11.48 5.70
CA THR A 145 12.72 12.76 6.17
C THR A 145 12.03 12.62 7.53
N LEU A 146 11.15 11.62 7.69
CA LEU A 146 10.47 11.32 8.96
C LEU A 146 11.46 11.03 10.09
N SER A 147 12.43 10.18 9.81
CA SER A 147 13.44 9.76 10.78
C SER A 147 14.30 10.93 11.22
N ARG A 148 14.89 11.67 10.27
CA ARG A 148 15.88 12.73 10.53
C ARG A 148 15.27 14.00 11.10
N HIS A 149 14.12 14.42 10.60
CA HIS A 149 13.54 15.72 10.98
C HIS A 149 12.47 15.63 12.06
N TYR A 150 11.83 14.47 12.23
CA TYR A 150 10.69 14.33 13.13
C TYR A 150 10.88 13.23 14.19
N ASN A 151 11.94 12.41 14.11
CA ASN A 151 12.12 11.22 14.94
C ASN A 151 10.89 10.29 14.88
N LEU A 152 10.36 10.12 13.67
CA LEU A 152 9.25 9.21 13.36
C LEU A 152 9.77 8.05 12.52
N GLY A 153 9.37 6.82 12.86
CA GLY A 153 9.88 5.60 12.24
C GLY A 153 11.30 5.21 12.72
N PRO A 154 11.86 4.13 12.16
CA PRO A 154 13.22 3.69 12.50
C PRO A 154 14.29 4.67 12.01
N LYS A 155 15.43 4.72 12.70
CA LYS A 155 16.63 5.38 12.16
C LYS A 155 17.12 4.65 10.91
N ILE A 156 17.29 5.38 9.82
CA ILE A 156 17.90 4.84 8.60
C ILE A 156 19.40 5.12 8.68
N TYR A 157 20.22 4.06 8.77
CA TYR A 157 21.68 4.19 8.81
C TYR A 157 22.25 4.49 7.42
N GLY A 158 21.61 3.94 6.38
CA GLY A 158 21.97 4.20 5.00
C GLY A 158 21.38 3.19 4.03
N THR A 159 21.73 3.34 2.76
CA THR A 159 21.22 2.51 1.66
C THR A 159 22.34 1.85 0.87
N PHE A 160 22.00 0.82 0.11
CA PHE A 160 22.91 0.17 -0.82
C PHE A 160 22.18 -0.18 -2.12
N ALA A 161 22.89 -0.73 -3.10
CA ALA A 161 22.40 -0.91 -4.47
C ALA A 161 21.01 -1.55 -4.58
N ASN A 162 20.67 -2.47 -3.67
CA ASN A 162 19.39 -3.18 -3.68
C ASN A 162 18.75 -3.31 -2.29
N GLY A 163 18.91 -2.31 -1.43
CA GLY A 163 18.29 -2.33 -0.10
C GLY A 163 18.70 -1.20 0.84
N ARG A 164 18.39 -1.39 2.13
CA ARG A 164 18.67 -0.41 3.19
C ARG A 164 19.00 -1.06 4.53
N VAL A 165 19.64 -0.28 5.39
CA VAL A 165 19.98 -0.65 6.78
C VAL A 165 19.21 0.27 7.72
N GLU A 166 18.43 -0.34 8.60
CA GLU A 166 17.52 0.30 9.55
C GLU A 166 17.93 -0.03 10.99
N GLU A 167 17.57 0.84 11.92
CA GLU A 167 17.58 0.56 13.34
C GLU A 167 16.62 -0.57 13.68
N TRP A 168 17.10 -1.49 14.53
CA TRP A 168 16.26 -2.50 15.13
C TRP A 168 15.79 -2.07 16.52
N PHE A 169 14.51 -2.28 16.80
CA PHE A 169 13.97 -2.15 18.14
C PHE A 169 13.49 -3.50 18.67
N SER A 170 13.84 -3.80 19.92
CA SER A 170 13.19 -4.88 20.68
C SER A 170 11.71 -4.54 20.87
N SER A 171 10.86 -5.26 20.14
CA SER A 171 9.45 -4.91 20.00
C SER A 171 8.63 -6.10 19.50
N ARG A 172 7.30 -5.98 19.62
CA ARG A 172 6.33 -6.87 19.00
C ARG A 172 5.28 -6.07 18.22
N PRO A 173 4.69 -6.62 17.15
CA PRO A 173 3.55 -5.98 16.50
C PRO A 173 2.37 -5.86 17.46
N CYS A 174 1.56 -4.81 17.26
CA CYS A 174 0.29 -4.61 17.92
C CYS A 174 -0.67 -5.71 17.45
N SER A 175 -1.36 -6.36 18.38
CA SER A 175 -2.40 -7.32 18.07
C SER A 175 -3.77 -6.66 17.86
N LYS A 176 -4.73 -7.45 17.37
CA LYS A 176 -6.15 -7.08 17.32
C LYS A 176 -6.78 -6.72 18.66
N ASP A 177 -6.21 -7.20 19.78
CA ASP A 177 -6.69 -6.91 21.12
C ASP A 177 -6.00 -5.66 21.68
N ASP A 178 -4.69 -5.51 21.42
CA ASP A 178 -3.90 -4.35 21.82
C ASP A 178 -4.50 -3.04 21.26
N ILE A 179 -4.85 -3.02 19.97
CA ILE A 179 -5.39 -1.81 19.30
C ILE A 179 -6.69 -1.31 19.94
N ARG A 180 -7.44 -2.19 20.61
CA ARG A 180 -8.73 -1.90 21.26
C ARG A 180 -8.58 -1.52 22.74
N SER A 181 -7.41 -1.79 23.32
CA SER A 181 -7.09 -1.48 24.72
C SER A 181 -6.88 0.03 24.95
N ASP A 182 -6.36 0.41 26.11
CA ASP A 182 -5.96 1.80 26.38
C ASP A 182 -4.80 2.29 25.48
N LEU A 183 -4.12 1.37 24.77
CA LEU A 183 -3.12 1.74 23.76
C LEU A 183 -3.69 2.61 22.65
N LYS A 184 -5.00 2.57 22.38
CA LYS A 184 -5.67 3.48 21.44
C LYS A 184 -5.39 4.96 21.71
N ILE A 185 -5.22 5.34 22.98
CA ILE A 185 -4.88 6.71 23.41
C ILE A 185 -3.46 7.07 22.97
N ASP A 186 -2.52 6.15 23.10
CA ASP A 186 -1.13 6.35 22.69
C ASP A 186 -0.99 6.34 21.16
N ILE A 187 -1.75 5.48 20.47
CA ILE A 187 -1.81 5.44 18.99
C ILE A 187 -2.35 6.76 18.45
N ALA A 188 -3.43 7.29 19.03
CA ALA A 188 -4.01 8.58 18.65
C ALA A 188 -2.99 9.72 18.71
N LYS A 189 -2.16 9.75 19.77
CA LYS A 189 -1.09 10.76 19.92
C LYS A 189 0.02 10.58 18.87
N ARG A 190 0.41 9.35 18.56
CA ARG A 190 1.41 9.07 17.50
C ARG A 190 0.89 9.45 16.11
N MET A 191 -0.37 9.17 15.82
CA MET A 191 -1.03 9.61 14.59
C MET A 191 -1.08 11.14 14.51
N LYS A 192 -1.38 11.82 15.62
CA LYS A 192 -1.34 13.29 15.67
C LYS A 192 0.05 13.86 15.38
N GLU A 193 1.10 13.28 15.94
CA GLU A 193 2.48 13.70 15.67
C GLU A 193 2.84 13.53 14.19
N LEU A 194 2.41 12.43 13.56
CA LEU A 194 2.57 12.23 12.12
C LEU A 194 1.81 13.28 11.31
N HIS A 195 0.55 13.56 11.67
CA HIS A 195 -0.29 14.56 10.99
C HIS A 195 0.20 16.00 11.16
N GLN A 196 1.16 16.26 12.06
CA GLN A 196 1.80 17.56 12.27
C GLN A 196 3.09 17.73 11.46
N VAL A 197 3.53 16.70 10.73
CA VAL A 197 4.64 16.80 9.78
C VAL A 197 4.34 17.89 8.75
N ASP A 198 5.34 18.74 8.51
CA ASP A 198 5.26 19.79 7.50
C ASP A 198 5.35 19.16 6.10
N LEU A 199 4.23 19.23 5.37
CA LEU A 199 4.11 18.73 4.00
C LEU A 199 5.14 19.34 3.05
N ARG A 200 5.60 20.58 3.30
CA ARG A 200 6.61 21.25 2.46
C ARG A 200 7.98 20.57 2.53
N LYS A 201 8.27 19.83 3.60
CA LYS A 201 9.52 19.08 3.76
C LYS A 201 9.44 17.66 3.22
N MET A 202 8.26 17.23 2.81
CA MET A 202 8.07 15.88 2.29
C MET A 202 8.33 15.80 0.79
N ASP A 203 8.33 16.92 0.07
CA ASP A 203 8.46 17.02 -1.41
C ASP A 203 7.75 15.90 -2.19
N VAL A 204 6.68 15.35 -1.60
CA VAL A 204 5.89 14.28 -2.17
C VAL A 204 4.80 14.94 -2.99
N VAL A 205 5.16 15.39 -4.19
CA VAL A 205 4.17 15.56 -5.24
C VAL A 205 3.72 14.14 -5.61
N GLY A 206 2.44 13.83 -5.37
CA GLY A 206 1.89 12.55 -5.80
C GLY A 206 2.09 12.39 -7.32
N PRO A 207 2.28 11.15 -7.82
CA PRO A 207 2.31 10.95 -9.26
C PRO A 207 0.98 11.43 -9.83
N VAL A 208 1.02 12.45 -10.70
CA VAL A 208 -0.15 12.84 -11.49
C VAL A 208 -0.41 11.67 -12.43
N ALA A 209 -1.31 10.75 -12.06
CA ALA A 209 -1.71 9.68 -12.96
C ALA A 209 -2.47 10.32 -14.14
N PRO A 210 -1.91 10.33 -15.36
CA PRO A 210 -2.61 10.92 -16.48
C PRO A 210 -3.81 10.03 -16.83
N GLY A 211 -5.02 10.58 -16.76
CA GLY A 211 -6.24 9.92 -17.24
C GLY A 211 -7.31 9.58 -16.20
N TYR A 212 -7.03 9.72 -14.90
CA TYR A 212 -8.09 10.00 -13.92
C TYR A 212 -8.14 11.51 -13.75
N ASN A 213 -9.36 12.06 -13.63
CA ASN A 213 -9.66 13.49 -13.57
C ASN A 213 -8.45 14.40 -13.23
N GLU A 214 -8.19 15.43 -14.05
CA GLU A 214 -7.18 16.47 -13.76
C GLU A 214 -7.48 17.28 -12.46
N ARG A 215 -8.41 16.81 -11.63
CA ARG A 215 -9.19 17.59 -10.65
C ARG A 215 -8.91 17.27 -9.19
N SER A 216 -8.03 16.32 -8.84
CA SER A 216 -7.60 16.17 -7.44
C SER A 216 -6.15 15.69 -7.28
N THR A 217 -5.21 16.60 -7.52
CA THR A 217 -3.75 16.35 -7.37
C THR A 217 -3.21 16.53 -5.95
N ARG A 218 -4.09 16.62 -4.92
CA ARG A 218 -3.66 16.90 -3.53
C ARG A 218 -3.76 15.74 -2.55
N TYR A 219 -4.53 14.70 -2.84
CA TYR A 219 -4.77 13.59 -1.91
C TYR A 219 -4.24 12.28 -2.51
N GLY A 220 -3.28 11.64 -1.84
CA GLY A 220 -2.62 10.44 -2.35
C GLY A 220 -3.54 9.23 -2.54
N VAL A 221 -4.72 9.20 -1.89
CA VAL A 221 -5.72 8.14 -2.11
C VAL A 221 -6.19 8.10 -3.57
N TRP A 222 -6.40 9.26 -4.19
CA TRP A 222 -6.88 9.33 -5.56
C TRP A 222 -5.79 8.92 -6.54
N ASP A 223 -4.56 9.43 -6.38
CA ASP A 223 -3.40 9.01 -7.18
C ASP A 223 -3.21 7.49 -7.16
N ASN A 224 -3.36 6.88 -5.98
CA ASN A 224 -3.28 5.44 -5.81
C ASN A 224 -4.43 4.73 -6.56
N ILE A 225 -5.69 5.11 -6.32
CA ILE A 225 -6.83 4.52 -7.03
C ILE A 225 -6.62 4.63 -8.54
N SER A 226 -6.31 5.82 -9.06
CA SER A 226 -6.09 6.09 -10.48
C SER A 226 -5.01 5.22 -11.09
N SER A 227 -3.83 5.18 -10.46
CA SER A 227 -2.70 4.40 -10.97
C SER A 227 -2.96 2.89 -10.93
N TRP A 228 -3.84 2.43 -10.03
CA TRP A 228 -4.15 1.00 -9.87
C TRP A 228 -5.33 0.52 -10.72
N LEU A 229 -6.16 1.42 -11.27
CA LEU A 229 -7.30 1.05 -12.13
C LEU A 229 -6.86 0.27 -13.38
N THR A 230 -5.77 0.69 -14.05
CA THR A 230 -5.27 0.03 -15.25
C THR A 230 -4.80 -1.40 -14.94
N PRO A 231 -3.88 -1.64 -13.98
CA PRO A 231 -3.52 -2.99 -13.55
C PRO A 231 -4.74 -3.84 -13.10
N ALA A 232 -5.67 -3.25 -12.35
CA ALA A 232 -6.87 -3.95 -11.89
C ALA A 232 -7.75 -4.42 -13.07
N SER A 233 -7.89 -3.59 -14.11
CA SER A 233 -8.63 -3.94 -15.33
C SER A 233 -8.03 -5.15 -16.05
N VAL A 234 -6.69 -5.25 -16.08
CA VAL A 234 -5.97 -6.38 -16.69
C VAL A 234 -6.22 -7.66 -15.90
N VAL A 235 -6.17 -7.58 -14.57
CA VAL A 235 -6.45 -8.73 -13.69
C VAL A 235 -7.89 -9.22 -13.87
N LEU A 236 -8.88 -8.32 -13.83
CA LEU A 236 -10.29 -8.70 -14.02
C LEU A 236 -10.59 -9.25 -15.42
N LYS A 237 -9.94 -8.71 -16.46
CA LYS A 237 -10.06 -9.24 -17.83
C LYS A 237 -9.49 -10.65 -17.96
N ARG A 238 -8.45 -10.99 -17.20
CA ARG A 238 -7.95 -12.37 -17.12
C ARG A 238 -8.91 -13.25 -16.33
N MET A 239 -9.38 -12.76 -15.18
CA MET A 239 -10.34 -13.46 -14.32
C MET A 239 -11.65 -13.81 -15.06
N SER A 240 -12.14 -12.91 -15.92
CA SER A 240 -13.37 -13.13 -16.70
C SER A 240 -13.26 -14.28 -17.72
N ARG A 241 -12.03 -14.77 -17.99
CA ARG A 241 -11.79 -15.91 -18.89
C ARG A 241 -11.75 -17.24 -18.13
N VAL A 242 -11.65 -17.22 -16.80
CA VAL A 242 -11.58 -18.42 -15.96
C VAL A 242 -12.98 -18.97 -15.73
N LYS A 243 -13.17 -20.28 -15.92
CA LYS A 243 -14.49 -20.92 -15.74
C LYS A 243 -14.64 -21.50 -14.35
N PHE A 244 -15.45 -20.85 -13.53
CA PHE A 244 -15.80 -21.38 -12.22
C PHE A 244 -17.12 -22.18 -12.25
N PRO A 245 -17.26 -23.22 -11.41
CA PRO A 245 -18.56 -23.83 -11.12
C PRO A 245 -19.54 -22.83 -10.49
N GLN A 246 -20.85 -23.01 -10.70
CA GLN A 246 -21.89 -22.10 -10.18
C GLN A 246 -21.87 -21.91 -8.66
N ASN A 247 -21.41 -22.91 -7.91
CA ASN A 247 -21.30 -22.86 -6.45
C ASN A 247 -19.96 -22.30 -5.96
N HIS A 248 -19.05 -21.92 -6.85
CA HIS A 248 -17.77 -21.35 -6.48
C HIS A 248 -17.96 -19.87 -6.08
N PRO A 249 -17.29 -19.38 -5.03
CA PRO A 249 -17.41 -17.98 -4.60
C PRO A 249 -16.98 -16.95 -5.67
N TYR A 250 -16.20 -17.38 -6.66
CA TYR A 250 -15.74 -16.55 -7.77
C TYR A 250 -16.63 -16.55 -9.02
N TYR A 251 -17.74 -17.29 -9.02
CA TYR A 251 -18.55 -17.52 -10.21
C TYR A 251 -19.03 -16.23 -10.90
N ASN A 252 -19.52 -15.26 -10.13
CA ASN A 252 -20.00 -13.96 -10.63
C ASN A 252 -19.12 -12.80 -10.17
N LEU A 253 -17.89 -13.06 -9.71
CA LEU A 253 -17.07 -12.04 -9.04
C LEU A 253 -16.82 -10.82 -9.93
N VAL A 254 -16.51 -11.05 -11.21
CA VAL A 254 -16.17 -9.96 -12.15
C VAL A 254 -17.41 -9.12 -12.45
N GLU A 255 -18.57 -9.75 -12.60
CA GLU A 255 -19.86 -9.10 -12.80
C GLU A 255 -20.35 -8.36 -11.56
N ASP A 256 -20.05 -8.87 -10.36
CA ASP A 256 -20.39 -8.24 -9.08
C ASP A 256 -19.50 -7.03 -8.81
N ILE A 257 -18.20 -7.12 -9.10
CA ILE A 257 -17.27 -5.99 -9.01
C ILE A 257 -17.66 -4.92 -10.02
N ASN A 258 -17.91 -5.31 -11.28
CA ASN A 258 -18.31 -4.43 -12.37
C ASN A 258 -17.44 -3.16 -12.46
N LEU A 259 -16.18 -3.31 -12.87
CA LEU A 259 -15.19 -2.22 -12.83
C LEU A 259 -15.65 -0.93 -13.56
N PRO A 260 -16.30 -0.99 -14.74
CA PRO A 260 -16.83 0.21 -15.38
C PRO A 260 -17.86 0.97 -14.54
N LEU A 261 -18.76 0.26 -13.85
CA LEU A 261 -19.70 0.88 -12.91
C LEU A 261 -18.96 1.43 -11.70
N LEU A 262 -18.01 0.68 -11.16
CA LEU A 262 -17.22 1.09 -10.00
C LEU A 262 -16.45 2.39 -10.24
N ILE A 263 -15.89 2.59 -11.44
CA ILE A 263 -15.24 3.85 -11.81
C ILE A 263 -16.25 5.03 -11.82
N GLN A 264 -17.48 4.80 -12.29
CA GLN A 264 -18.53 5.82 -12.22
C GLN A 264 -18.92 6.13 -10.78
N GLU A 265 -19.02 5.10 -9.92
CA GLU A 265 -19.29 5.25 -8.49
C GLU A 265 -18.17 6.03 -7.78
N PHE A 266 -16.90 5.77 -8.10
CA PHE A 266 -15.76 6.53 -7.56
C PHE A 266 -15.81 8.01 -7.96
N ASN A 267 -16.06 8.30 -9.23
CA ASN A 267 -16.18 9.69 -9.70
C ASN A 267 -17.34 10.42 -9.02
N ALA A 268 -18.50 9.75 -8.90
CA ALA A 268 -19.66 10.32 -8.23
C ALA A 268 -19.41 10.55 -6.72
N TYR A 269 -18.65 9.67 -6.07
CA TYR A 269 -18.26 9.84 -4.67
C TYR A 269 -17.27 10.98 -4.48
N GLU A 270 -16.28 11.12 -5.35
CA GLU A 270 -15.34 12.24 -5.30
C GLU A 270 -16.04 13.59 -5.52
N ASP A 271 -16.99 13.64 -6.46
CA ASP A 271 -17.83 14.83 -6.69
C ASP A 271 -18.68 15.16 -5.45
N TYR A 272 -19.36 14.16 -4.87
CA TYR A 272 -20.12 14.32 -3.63
C TYR A 272 -19.25 14.83 -2.47
N LEU A 273 -18.06 14.24 -2.29
CA LEU A 273 -17.15 14.60 -1.21
C LEU A 273 -16.69 16.05 -1.34
N ARG A 274 -16.39 16.50 -2.57
CA ARG A 274 -16.02 17.89 -2.83
C ARG A 274 -17.17 18.84 -2.53
N GLU A 275 -18.38 18.54 -3.01
CA GLU A 275 -19.57 19.35 -2.74
C GLU A 275 -19.87 19.44 -1.24
N PHE A 276 -19.79 18.30 -0.54
CA PHE A 276 -19.92 18.26 0.92
C PHE A 276 -18.87 19.12 1.61
N GLU A 277 -17.58 19.01 1.24
CA GLU A 277 -16.49 19.83 1.81
C GLU A 277 -16.52 21.31 1.36
N GLU A 278 -17.34 21.70 0.40
CA GLU A 278 -17.61 23.12 0.10
C GLU A 278 -18.68 23.68 1.05
N GLU A 279 -19.67 22.87 1.42
CA GLU A 279 -20.73 23.23 2.37
C GLU A 279 -20.25 23.16 3.83
N VAL A 280 -19.51 22.10 4.18
CA VAL A 280 -18.88 21.91 5.47
C VAL A 280 -17.39 22.22 5.39
N LYS A 281 -16.78 22.67 6.49
CA LYS A 281 -15.33 22.94 6.49
C LYS A 281 -14.53 21.68 6.09
N PRO A 282 -13.65 21.72 5.06
CA PRO A 282 -12.90 20.56 4.59
C PRO A 282 -12.11 19.85 5.69
N SER A 283 -11.95 18.53 5.55
CA SER A 283 -11.00 17.78 6.36
C SER A 283 -9.59 18.32 6.07
N PRO A 284 -8.81 18.69 7.11
CA PRO A 284 -7.43 19.12 6.95
C PRO A 284 -6.59 18.13 6.14
N LEU A 285 -5.86 18.66 5.15
CA LEU A 285 -4.80 17.95 4.45
C LEU A 285 -3.58 17.85 5.37
N VAL A 286 -3.14 16.63 5.65
CA VAL A 286 -2.02 16.32 6.54
C VAL A 286 -1.16 15.21 5.94
N PHE A 287 0.01 14.95 6.53
CA PHE A 287 0.79 13.79 6.14
C PHE A 287 0.23 12.54 6.82
N CYS A 288 -0.37 11.64 6.05
CA CYS A 288 -1.04 10.45 6.55
C CYS A 288 -0.15 9.21 6.36
N HIS A 289 -0.33 8.22 7.23
CA HIS A 289 0.25 6.90 7.04
C HIS A 289 -0.48 6.11 5.96
N ASN A 290 -1.81 6.26 5.89
CA ASN A 290 -2.75 5.56 5.00
C ASN A 290 -2.89 4.05 5.23
N ASP A 291 -1.96 3.40 5.94
CA ASP A 291 -2.04 1.96 6.29
C ASP A 291 -1.79 1.64 7.79
N THR A 292 -2.50 2.30 8.70
CA THR A 292 -2.31 2.11 10.16
C THR A 292 -2.99 0.84 10.71
N GLN A 293 -2.79 -0.30 10.06
CA GLN A 293 -3.22 -1.61 10.57
C GLN A 293 -2.36 -2.07 11.77
N PRO A 294 -2.85 -3.00 12.62
CA PRO A 294 -2.10 -3.46 13.81
C PRO A 294 -0.67 -3.97 13.50
N GLY A 295 -0.48 -4.62 12.35
CA GLY A 295 0.85 -5.11 11.93
C GLY A 295 1.90 -4.01 11.74
N ASN A 296 1.47 -2.79 11.42
CA ASN A 296 2.32 -1.62 11.17
C ASN A 296 2.55 -0.75 12.42
N ILE A 297 2.08 -1.21 13.58
CA ILE A 297 2.24 -0.54 14.87
C ILE A 297 3.08 -1.45 15.77
N LEU A 298 4.34 -1.08 16.00
CA LEU A 298 5.23 -1.82 16.90
C LEU A 298 5.12 -1.29 18.33
N LEU A 299 4.96 -2.20 19.28
CA LEU A 299 5.03 -1.95 20.71
C LEU A 299 6.45 -2.26 21.18
N LEU A 300 7.17 -1.22 21.60
CA LEU A 300 8.54 -1.32 22.08
C LEU A 300 8.57 -1.95 23.48
N ASP A 301 9.47 -2.91 23.70
CA ASP A 301 9.64 -3.55 25.01
C ASP A 301 10.06 -2.55 26.09
N ARG A 302 10.78 -1.51 25.66
CA ARG A 302 11.20 -0.39 26.50
C ARG A 302 10.86 0.92 25.81
N LYS A 303 10.22 1.80 26.56
CA LYS A 303 9.99 3.18 26.16
C LYS A 303 11.34 3.91 26.02
N PRO A 304 11.55 4.73 24.97
CA PRO A 304 12.73 5.59 24.87
C PRO A 304 12.87 6.53 26.08
N VAL A 305 14.12 6.72 26.52
CA VAL A 305 14.46 7.61 27.65
C VAL A 305 14.04 9.04 27.31
N ASP A 306 13.53 9.78 28.30
CA ASP A 306 13.10 11.19 28.19
C ASP A 306 11.99 11.50 27.16
N LYS A 307 11.35 10.49 26.58
CA LYS A 307 10.18 10.68 25.70
C LYS A 307 8.86 10.59 26.47
N PRO A 308 7.73 11.02 25.91
CA PRO A 308 6.39 10.75 26.47
C PRO A 308 6.00 9.26 26.45
N SER A 309 4.98 8.85 27.21
CA SER A 309 4.56 7.43 27.30
C SER A 309 4.17 6.83 25.95
N HIS A 310 3.55 7.60 25.07
CA HIS A 310 3.09 7.14 23.76
C HIS A 310 4.24 6.84 22.78
N HIS A 311 5.47 7.24 23.10
CA HIS A 311 6.67 6.89 22.30
C HIS A 311 7.17 5.46 22.57
N LYS A 312 6.46 4.67 23.39
CA LYS A 312 6.58 3.20 23.38
C LYS A 312 5.98 2.56 22.12
N ILE A 313 5.36 3.37 21.26
CA ILE A 313 4.80 2.95 19.97
C ILE A 313 5.67 3.49 18.84
N CYS A 314 6.11 2.60 17.96
CA CYS A 314 6.79 2.95 16.71
C CYS A 314 5.88 2.55 15.54
N VAL A 315 5.52 3.50 14.70
CA VAL A 315 4.77 3.23 13.46
C VAL A 315 5.80 2.94 12.36
N ILE A 316 5.54 1.90 11.56
CA ILE A 316 6.42 1.41 10.50
C ILE A 316 5.65 1.21 9.20
N ASP A 317 6.37 0.97 8.12
CA ASP A 317 5.82 0.64 6.79
C ASP A 317 5.06 1.79 6.12
N PHE A 318 5.81 2.86 5.80
CA PHE A 318 5.31 4.09 5.20
C PHE A 318 5.17 4.01 3.66
N GLU A 319 5.03 2.82 3.08
CA GLU A 319 5.03 2.65 1.62
C GLU A 319 3.81 3.29 0.93
N TYR A 320 2.69 3.42 1.65
CA TYR A 320 1.49 4.14 1.20
C TYR A 320 1.38 5.56 1.78
N ALA A 321 2.36 6.01 2.57
CA ALA A 321 2.29 7.31 3.24
C ALA A 321 2.31 8.45 2.21
N ALA A 322 1.40 9.40 2.38
CA ALA A 322 1.21 10.50 1.44
C ALA A 322 0.41 11.64 2.08
N PRO A 323 0.44 12.85 1.50
CA PRO A 323 -0.54 13.88 1.82
C PRO A 323 -1.95 13.33 1.61
N ASN A 324 -2.79 13.35 2.65
CA ASN A 324 -4.16 12.91 2.57
C ASN A 324 -5.06 13.67 3.57
N ALA A 325 -6.38 13.49 3.50
CA ALA A 325 -7.29 14.03 4.49
C ALA A 325 -7.08 13.34 5.84
N ARG A 326 -7.02 14.08 6.96
CA ARG A 326 -6.95 13.45 8.29
C ARG A 326 -8.15 12.54 8.58
N GLY A 327 -9.33 12.88 8.04
CA GLY A 327 -10.54 12.07 8.14
C GLY A 327 -10.35 10.68 7.50
N TYR A 328 -9.61 10.61 6.39
CA TYR A 328 -9.24 9.36 5.73
C TYR A 328 -8.41 8.46 6.64
N ASP A 329 -7.32 8.97 7.22
CA ASP A 329 -6.40 8.11 8.01
C ASP A 329 -7.07 7.64 9.31
N LEU A 330 -7.93 8.48 9.92
CA LEU A 330 -8.78 8.11 11.04
C LEU A 330 -9.78 7.01 10.65
N ALA A 331 -10.46 7.15 9.50
CA ALA A 331 -11.43 6.16 9.02
C ALA A 331 -10.78 4.82 8.68
N ASN A 332 -9.61 4.89 8.02
CA ASN A 332 -8.79 3.73 7.71
C ASN A 332 -8.40 2.99 9.00
N HIS A 333 -7.80 3.70 9.97
CA HIS A 333 -7.41 3.11 11.25
C HIS A 333 -8.56 2.38 11.95
N PHE A 334 -9.75 2.99 12.03
CA PHE A 334 -10.89 2.35 12.68
C PHE A 334 -11.48 1.19 11.87
N THR A 335 -11.37 1.21 10.55
CA THR A 335 -11.72 0.07 9.69
C THR A 335 -10.83 -1.13 10.00
N GLU A 336 -9.54 -0.91 10.24
CA GLU A 336 -8.57 -1.96 10.57
C GLU A 336 -8.85 -2.68 11.89
N TRP A 337 -9.64 -2.09 12.80
CA TRP A 337 -10.08 -2.77 14.03
C TRP A 337 -11.02 -3.95 13.76
N ARG A 338 -11.59 -4.04 12.55
CA ARG A 338 -12.52 -5.09 12.16
C ARG A 338 -11.82 -6.36 11.66
N TYR A 339 -10.53 -6.29 11.36
CA TYR A 339 -9.80 -7.37 10.70
C TYR A 339 -8.89 -8.13 11.67
N ASP A 340 -8.75 -9.43 11.40
CA ASP A 340 -7.79 -10.31 12.06
C ASP A 340 -6.98 -11.04 10.98
N TYR A 341 -5.90 -10.40 10.54
CA TYR A 341 -5.07 -10.91 9.44
C TYR A 341 -4.34 -12.22 9.77
N HIS A 342 -4.33 -12.64 11.04
CA HIS A 342 -3.76 -13.92 11.47
C HIS A 342 -4.81 -15.05 11.54
N HIS A 343 -6.07 -14.78 11.19
CA HIS A 343 -7.10 -15.81 11.19
C HIS A 343 -6.89 -16.80 10.04
N ASP A 344 -6.78 -18.09 10.36
CA ASP A 344 -6.44 -19.19 9.43
C ASP A 344 -7.18 -19.16 8.07
N THR A 345 -8.49 -18.90 8.08
CA THR A 345 -9.33 -18.97 6.86
C THR A 345 -10.12 -17.70 6.51
N LEU A 346 -10.19 -16.72 7.42
CA LEU A 346 -11.05 -15.54 7.32
C LEU A 346 -10.26 -14.24 7.48
N SER A 347 -8.94 -14.28 7.30
CA SER A 347 -8.05 -13.10 7.35
C SER A 347 -8.47 -11.97 6.40
N TRP A 348 -9.16 -12.30 5.31
CA TRP A 348 -9.71 -11.35 4.34
C TRP A 348 -11.03 -10.69 4.76
N LYS A 349 -11.69 -11.14 5.83
CA LYS A 349 -13.05 -10.72 6.19
C LYS A 349 -13.05 -9.86 7.47
N PRO A 350 -13.88 -8.80 7.56
CA PRO A 350 -14.03 -8.01 8.78
C PRO A 350 -14.86 -8.78 9.83
N ILE A 351 -14.23 -9.68 10.59
CA ILE A 351 -14.87 -10.55 11.58
C ILE A 351 -15.02 -9.92 12.98
N LEU A 352 -14.33 -8.82 13.25
CA LEU A 352 -14.38 -8.10 14.53
C LEU A 352 -15.32 -6.89 14.45
N SER A 353 -15.76 -6.40 15.61
CA SER A 353 -16.63 -5.23 15.68
C SER A 353 -15.87 -3.94 15.41
N TYR A 354 -16.53 -2.99 14.75
CA TYR A 354 -16.04 -1.61 14.64
C TYR A 354 -15.94 -0.95 16.04
N PRO A 355 -14.98 -0.02 16.28
CA PRO A 355 -14.89 0.70 17.55
C PRO A 355 -16.21 1.36 17.93
N SER A 356 -16.57 1.28 19.21
CA SER A 356 -17.76 1.95 19.73
C SER A 356 -17.63 3.47 19.64
N TYR A 357 -18.74 4.20 19.79
CA TYR A 357 -18.68 5.65 19.88
C TYR A 357 -17.79 6.10 21.05
N GLN A 358 -17.83 5.40 22.20
CA GLN A 358 -16.95 5.72 23.33
C GLN A 358 -15.47 5.50 23.00
N ASP A 359 -15.12 4.42 22.27
CA ASP A 359 -13.74 4.17 21.86
C ASP A 359 -13.24 5.25 20.90
N ARG A 360 -14.05 5.60 19.88
CA ARG A 360 -13.71 6.67 18.93
C ARG A 360 -13.57 8.01 19.63
N ARG A 361 -14.49 8.33 20.55
CA ARG A 361 -14.43 9.56 21.36
C ARG A 361 -13.14 9.63 22.18
N ALA A 362 -12.77 8.57 22.88
CA ALA A 362 -11.53 8.53 23.65
C ALA A 362 -10.29 8.70 22.76
N PHE A 363 -10.31 8.12 21.55
CA PHE A 363 -9.27 8.33 20.55
C PHE A 363 -9.18 9.80 20.11
N TYR A 364 -10.32 10.42 19.78
CA TYR A 364 -10.39 11.83 19.38
C TYR A 364 -9.93 12.78 20.49
N GLU A 365 -10.30 12.52 21.74
CA GLU A 365 -9.86 13.30 22.91
C GLU A 365 -8.34 13.27 23.11
N ALA A 366 -7.70 12.15 22.77
CA ALA A 366 -6.25 11.99 22.80
C ALA A 366 -5.54 12.55 21.56
N TYR A 367 -6.20 12.52 20.39
CA TYR A 367 -5.69 13.03 19.13
C TYR A 367 -5.67 14.57 19.07
N MET A 368 -6.69 15.22 19.63
CA MET A 368 -6.82 16.69 19.59
C MET A 368 -6.09 17.37 20.74
N SER A 369 -5.30 18.40 20.43
CA SER A 369 -4.73 19.26 21.47
C SER A 369 -5.80 20.20 22.06
N GLU A 370 -5.59 20.64 23.31
CA GLU A 370 -6.54 21.54 24.00
C GLU A 370 -6.85 22.82 23.20
N SER A 371 -5.86 23.38 22.51
CA SER A 371 -6.05 24.57 21.66
C SER A 371 -6.95 24.35 20.44
N GLU A 372 -7.11 23.10 20.00
CA GLU A 372 -7.91 22.75 18.82
C GLU A 372 -9.36 22.37 19.16
N LYS A 373 -9.68 22.18 20.46
CA LYS A 373 -10.99 21.75 20.95
C LYS A 373 -12.01 22.90 20.97
N GLN A 374 -12.55 23.23 19.81
CA GLN A 374 -13.64 24.21 19.63
C GLN A 374 -15.03 23.58 19.82
N PRO A 375 -16.10 24.30 20.19
CA PRO A 375 -17.44 23.70 20.28
C PRO A 375 -17.81 22.88 19.04
N GLY A 376 -18.30 21.64 19.23
CA GLY A 376 -18.62 20.72 18.14
C GLY A 376 -17.42 19.97 17.53
N TRP A 377 -16.23 20.05 18.12
CA TRP A 377 -15.01 19.45 17.55
C TRP A 377 -15.06 17.91 17.43
N ILE A 378 -15.82 17.22 18.28
CA ILE A 378 -15.96 15.76 18.25
C ILE A 378 -16.85 15.37 17.08
N GLU A 379 -18.00 16.02 16.97
CA GLU A 379 -18.97 15.84 15.88
C GLU A 379 -18.27 16.09 14.55
N ARG A 380 -17.49 17.17 14.47
CA ARG A 380 -16.68 17.47 13.27
C ARG A 380 -15.70 16.35 12.90
N LEU A 381 -15.01 15.72 13.87
CA LEU A 381 -14.10 14.61 13.57
C LEU A 381 -14.86 13.34 13.17
N GLU A 382 -16.05 13.12 13.73
CA GLU A 382 -16.91 12.01 13.34
C GLU A 382 -17.43 12.20 11.90
N ASP A 383 -17.84 13.41 11.53
CA ASP A 383 -18.26 13.75 10.16
C ASP A 383 -17.09 13.60 9.17
N GLU A 384 -15.93 14.18 9.47
CA GLU A 384 -14.72 14.04 8.64
C GLU A 384 -14.36 12.55 8.45
N ARG A 385 -14.40 11.74 9.51
CA ARG A 385 -14.16 10.29 9.43
C ARG A 385 -15.23 9.59 8.57
N LYS A 386 -16.51 9.88 8.82
CA LYS A 386 -17.62 9.21 8.13
C LYS A 386 -17.59 9.48 6.63
N THR A 387 -17.40 10.73 6.23
CA THR A 387 -17.43 11.12 4.82
C THR A 387 -16.20 10.63 4.05
N TRP A 388 -15.04 10.52 4.70
CA TRP A 388 -13.81 9.99 4.08
C TRP A 388 -13.65 8.46 4.18
N SER A 389 -14.52 7.76 4.92
CA SER A 389 -14.47 6.29 5.08
C SER A 389 -14.59 5.50 3.76
N PRO A 390 -15.52 5.85 2.84
CA PRO A 390 -15.63 5.13 1.56
C PRO A 390 -14.33 5.20 0.73
N ALA A 391 -13.57 6.29 0.79
CA ALA A 391 -12.30 6.41 0.08
C ALA A 391 -11.27 5.34 0.50
N SER A 392 -11.21 5.00 1.80
CA SER A 392 -10.33 3.94 2.31
C SER A 392 -10.77 2.56 1.77
N LEU A 393 -12.07 2.30 1.77
CA LEU A 393 -12.64 1.06 1.23
C LEU A 393 -12.37 0.92 -0.27
N ALA A 394 -12.54 2.00 -1.04
CA ALA A 394 -12.25 2.04 -2.47
C ALA A 394 -10.78 1.72 -2.78
N MET A 395 -9.85 2.40 -2.10
CA MET A 395 -8.41 2.23 -2.29
C MET A 395 -7.97 0.79 -2.04
N TRP A 396 -8.35 0.22 -0.90
CA TRP A 396 -7.97 -1.16 -0.57
C TRP A 396 -8.70 -2.22 -1.41
N GLY A 397 -9.90 -1.91 -1.90
CA GLY A 397 -10.62 -2.75 -2.85
C GLY A 397 -9.88 -2.90 -4.18
N ILE A 398 -9.43 -1.79 -4.77
CA ILE A 398 -8.65 -1.81 -6.02
C ILE A 398 -7.27 -2.41 -5.80
N TRP A 399 -6.59 -2.04 -4.71
CA TRP A 399 -5.29 -2.62 -4.34
C TRP A 399 -5.34 -4.15 -4.35
N ALA A 400 -6.34 -4.75 -3.72
CA ALA A 400 -6.45 -6.20 -3.62
C ALA A 400 -6.74 -6.88 -4.97
N ILE A 401 -7.46 -6.21 -5.88
CA ILE A 401 -7.58 -6.71 -7.26
C ILE A 401 -6.20 -6.79 -7.91
N VAL A 402 -5.37 -5.75 -7.79
CA VAL A 402 -4.02 -5.75 -8.38
C VAL A 402 -3.15 -6.85 -7.77
N GLN A 403 -3.18 -7.02 -6.45
CA GLN A 403 -2.40 -8.04 -5.75
C GLN A 403 -2.82 -9.47 -6.12
N SER A 404 -4.07 -9.69 -6.51
CA SER A 404 -4.55 -11.01 -6.94
C SER A 404 -4.00 -11.50 -8.29
N ARG A 405 -3.16 -10.71 -9.00
CA ARG A 405 -2.64 -11.02 -10.34
C ARG A 405 -2.09 -12.43 -10.46
N ASP A 406 -1.23 -12.84 -9.53
CA ASP A 406 -0.53 -14.12 -9.61
C ASP A 406 -1.46 -15.28 -9.18
N GLN A 407 -2.40 -15.03 -8.25
CA GLN A 407 -3.48 -15.97 -7.91
C GLN A 407 -4.39 -16.24 -9.11
N VAL A 408 -4.81 -15.19 -9.83
CA VAL A 408 -5.63 -15.31 -11.04
C VAL A 408 -4.90 -16.08 -12.13
N LYS A 409 -3.58 -15.86 -12.30
CA LYS A 409 -2.75 -16.63 -13.24
C LYS A 409 -2.76 -18.12 -12.90
N ALA A 410 -2.57 -18.47 -11.62
CA ALA A 410 -2.63 -19.86 -11.16
C ALA A 410 -4.03 -20.48 -11.30
N MET A 411 -5.11 -19.71 -11.05
CA MET A 411 -6.49 -20.17 -11.23
C MET A 411 -6.80 -20.51 -12.69
N GLY A 412 -6.27 -19.74 -13.65
CA GLY A 412 -6.42 -20.04 -15.08
C GLY A 412 -5.87 -21.41 -15.46
N SER A 413 -4.72 -21.80 -14.88
CA SER A 413 -4.13 -23.13 -15.05
C SER A 413 -4.97 -24.24 -14.40
N LYS A 414 -5.60 -23.96 -13.26
CA LYS A 414 -6.37 -24.95 -12.48
C LYS A 414 -7.78 -25.20 -13.01
N PHE A 415 -8.50 -24.14 -13.40
CA PHE A 415 -9.91 -24.20 -13.80
C PHE A 415 -10.13 -24.14 -15.33
N GLY A 416 -9.07 -23.85 -16.09
CA GLY A 416 -9.12 -23.69 -17.54
C GLY A 416 -9.68 -22.33 -17.97
N THR A 417 -9.31 -21.91 -19.17
CA THR A 417 -9.72 -20.63 -19.77
C THR A 417 -10.61 -20.81 -21.00
N THR A 418 -11.44 -19.82 -21.32
CA THR A 418 -12.34 -19.84 -22.49
C THR A 418 -11.66 -19.78 -23.87
N VAL A 419 -10.34 -19.56 -23.94
CA VAL A 419 -9.59 -19.61 -25.21
C VAL A 419 -9.22 -21.07 -25.53
N PRO A 420 -9.53 -21.62 -26.71
CA PRO A 420 -9.14 -22.99 -27.06
C PRO A 420 -7.62 -23.13 -27.08
N SER A 421 -7.11 -24.24 -26.55
CA SER A 421 -5.76 -24.72 -26.85
C SER A 421 -5.67 -24.94 -28.36
N LEU A 422 -5.03 -24.03 -29.09
CA LEU A 422 -4.60 -24.28 -30.45
C LEU A 422 -3.43 -25.26 -30.38
N ASN A 423 -3.70 -26.52 -30.74
CA ASN A 423 -2.66 -27.51 -30.99
C ASN A 423 -1.76 -27.03 -32.15
N THR A 424 -0.48 -26.82 -31.83
CA THR A 424 0.71 -26.92 -32.69
C THR A 424 0.53 -26.74 -34.20
N SER A 425 0.91 -25.58 -34.74
CA SER A 425 1.90 -25.48 -35.83
C SER A 425 2.23 -24.00 -36.10
N ALA A 426 3.53 -23.76 -36.31
CA ALA A 426 4.19 -22.48 -36.57
C ALA A 426 3.29 -21.42 -37.22
N GLY A 427 2.88 -20.41 -36.44
CA GLY A 427 2.05 -19.31 -36.92
C GLY A 427 1.39 -18.45 -35.84
N ALA A 428 1.22 -18.98 -34.62
CA ALA A 428 0.68 -18.23 -33.48
C ALA A 428 1.72 -17.44 -32.65
N ASP A 429 3.02 -17.73 -32.86
CA ASP A 429 4.13 -17.10 -32.14
C ASP A 429 4.41 -15.64 -32.54
N MET A 430 3.62 -15.03 -33.45
CA MET A 430 3.71 -13.60 -33.75
C MET A 430 2.60 -12.76 -33.10
N ALA A 431 1.41 -13.31 -32.88
CA ALA A 431 0.28 -12.54 -32.36
C ALA A 431 0.27 -12.46 -30.82
N VAL A 432 0.64 -13.55 -30.14
CA VAL A 432 0.83 -13.55 -28.67
C VAL A 432 2.09 -12.74 -28.31
N ASN A 433 3.14 -12.84 -29.13
CA ASN A 433 4.34 -12.02 -29.00
C ASN A 433 4.12 -10.53 -29.25
N LEU A 434 3.09 -10.11 -30.00
CA LEU A 434 2.83 -8.67 -30.21
C LEU A 434 2.07 -8.04 -29.03
N GLU A 435 1.15 -8.78 -28.39
CA GLU A 435 0.46 -8.33 -27.16
C GLU A 435 1.40 -8.38 -25.93
N GLU A 436 2.33 -9.36 -25.89
CA GLU A 436 3.41 -9.36 -24.88
C GLU A 436 4.45 -8.28 -25.18
N LYS A 437 4.86 -8.04 -26.44
CA LYS A 437 5.84 -6.98 -26.78
C LYS A 437 5.34 -5.55 -26.59
N THR A 438 4.03 -5.30 -26.72
CA THR A 438 3.46 -3.98 -26.42
C THR A 438 3.22 -3.76 -24.93
N SER A 439 3.35 -4.80 -24.09
CA SER A 439 3.51 -4.68 -22.63
C SER A 439 4.96 -4.85 -22.15
N ALA A 440 5.88 -5.28 -23.02
CA ALA A 440 7.30 -5.49 -22.72
C ALA A 440 8.19 -4.27 -22.97
N VAL A 441 7.63 -3.12 -23.38
CA VAL A 441 8.43 -1.87 -23.52
C VAL A 441 8.96 -1.35 -22.16
N VAL A 442 8.60 -1.99 -21.04
CA VAL A 442 9.16 -1.66 -19.71
C VAL A 442 10.08 -2.78 -19.17
N LEU A 443 10.24 -3.92 -19.83
CA LEU A 443 10.96 -5.05 -19.24
C LEU A 443 11.68 -5.88 -20.31
N ASP A 444 12.97 -5.62 -20.48
CA ASP A 444 14.00 -6.66 -20.61
C ASP A 444 15.38 -6.02 -20.41
N ASP A 445 16.07 -6.42 -19.34
CA ASP A 445 17.53 -6.31 -19.26
C ASP A 445 18.04 -7.75 -19.42
N GLU A 446 18.46 -8.09 -20.64
CA GLU A 446 19.06 -9.38 -20.93
C GLU A 446 20.43 -9.48 -20.24
N SER A 447 20.59 -10.43 -19.32
CA SER A 447 21.65 -11.45 -19.46
C SER A 447 21.65 -12.47 -18.33
N SER A 448 21.47 -13.73 -18.74
CA SER A 448 22.35 -14.87 -18.45
C SER A 448 21.56 -16.13 -18.12
N SER A 449 21.93 -17.16 -18.87
CA SER A 449 21.34 -18.48 -19.01
C SER A 449 21.48 -19.35 -17.77
N ASP A 450 20.54 -20.29 -17.67
CA ASP A 450 20.60 -21.54 -16.92
C ASP A 450 20.57 -21.44 -15.38
N GLU A 451 19.37 -21.44 -14.79
CA GLU A 451 19.12 -22.15 -13.53
C GLU A 451 17.72 -22.78 -13.55
N GLU A 452 17.67 -24.10 -13.37
CA GLU A 452 16.45 -24.84 -13.02
C GLU A 452 15.79 -24.18 -11.81
N THR A 453 14.58 -23.63 -11.98
CA THR A 453 13.77 -23.12 -10.87
C THR A 453 13.27 -24.30 -10.03
N PRO A 454 13.58 -24.38 -8.73
CA PRO A 454 12.78 -25.21 -7.83
C PRO A 454 11.39 -24.58 -7.75
N GLU A 455 10.35 -25.42 -7.84
CA GLU A 455 8.97 -25.06 -7.52
C GLU A 455 8.89 -24.56 -6.05
N GLU A 456 9.08 -23.26 -5.83
CA GLU A 456 8.60 -22.60 -4.62
C GLU A 456 7.12 -22.26 -4.85
N SER A 457 6.23 -23.18 -4.49
CA SER A 457 4.78 -22.94 -4.35
C SER A 457 4.47 -22.07 -3.12
N GLY A 458 5.13 -20.91 -3.01
CA GLY A 458 4.91 -19.93 -1.95
C GLY A 458 3.94 -18.85 -2.39
N GLY A 459 2.70 -19.23 -2.77
CA GLY A 459 1.63 -18.24 -2.89
C GLY A 459 1.19 -17.81 -1.49
N ASP A 460 1.03 -16.51 -1.27
CA ASP A 460 0.38 -15.98 -0.08
C ASP A 460 -1.05 -16.56 0.00
N ASP A 461 -1.39 -17.23 1.12
CA ASP A 461 -2.68 -17.90 1.38
C ASP A 461 -3.85 -16.90 1.57
N PHE A 462 -3.59 -15.60 1.42
CA PHE A 462 -4.59 -14.54 1.56
C PHE A 462 -5.58 -14.47 0.37
N GLU A 463 -6.89 -14.47 0.62
CA GLU A 463 -7.93 -14.42 -0.42
C GLU A 463 -8.18 -12.99 -0.94
N TYR A 464 -7.25 -12.45 -1.74
CA TYR A 464 -7.28 -11.06 -2.24
C TYR A 464 -8.57 -10.69 -2.99
N LEU A 465 -9.11 -11.59 -3.82
CA LEU A 465 -10.32 -11.31 -4.59
C LEU A 465 -11.59 -11.21 -3.72
N LEU A 466 -11.68 -12.03 -2.67
CA LEU A 466 -12.79 -11.94 -1.70
C LEU A 466 -12.66 -10.69 -0.84
N TYR A 467 -11.44 -10.35 -0.42
CA TYR A 467 -11.16 -9.09 0.26
C TYR A 467 -11.57 -7.89 -0.59
N ALA A 468 -11.16 -7.87 -1.87
CA ALA A 468 -11.51 -6.82 -2.82
C ALA A 468 -13.03 -6.64 -2.93
N LYS A 469 -13.76 -7.74 -3.13
CA LYS A 469 -15.22 -7.72 -3.21
C LYS A 469 -15.84 -7.17 -1.94
N ALA A 470 -15.39 -7.64 -0.77
CA ALA A 470 -15.92 -7.18 0.52
C ALA A 470 -15.69 -5.67 0.74
N LYS A 471 -14.53 -5.14 0.38
CA LYS A 471 -14.24 -3.70 0.45
C LYS A 471 -15.08 -2.89 -0.52
N ILE A 472 -15.26 -3.37 -1.76
CA ILE A 472 -16.07 -2.68 -2.79
C ILE A 472 -17.57 -2.68 -2.41
N ASP A 473 -18.09 -3.79 -1.90
CA ASP A 473 -19.48 -3.87 -1.41
C ASP A 473 -19.69 -2.88 -0.25
N ALA A 474 -18.75 -2.82 0.71
CA ALA A 474 -18.80 -1.88 1.82
C ALA A 474 -18.68 -0.42 1.36
N PHE A 475 -17.83 -0.12 0.36
CA PHE A 475 -17.74 1.19 -0.26
C PHE A 475 -19.11 1.64 -0.81
N ARG A 476 -19.78 0.76 -1.56
CA ARG A 476 -21.11 1.04 -2.11
C ARG A 476 -22.14 1.28 -1.02
N GLU A 477 -22.15 0.44 0.01
CA GLU A 477 -23.05 0.57 1.16
C GLU A 477 -22.87 1.93 1.87
N GLU A 478 -21.63 2.30 2.20
CA GLU A 478 -21.34 3.56 2.89
C GLU A 478 -21.61 4.78 2.00
N PHE A 479 -21.20 4.74 0.73
CA PHE A 479 -21.43 5.85 -0.20
C PHE A 479 -22.93 6.10 -0.46
N TYR A 480 -23.71 5.05 -0.69
CA TYR A 480 -25.14 5.19 -0.93
C TYR A 480 -25.88 5.68 0.32
N SER A 481 -25.48 5.22 1.51
CA SER A 481 -26.03 5.74 2.78
C SER A 481 -25.74 7.24 2.96
N LEU A 482 -24.53 7.70 2.62
CA LEU A 482 -24.17 9.13 2.67
C LEU A 482 -25.01 9.99 1.72
N ARG A 483 -25.36 9.46 0.55
CA ARG A 483 -26.23 10.17 -0.40
C ARG A 483 -27.67 10.27 0.10
N GLU A 484 -28.21 9.22 0.70
CA GLU A 484 -29.58 9.21 1.25
C GLU A 484 -29.73 10.22 2.39
N GLU A 485 -28.78 10.26 3.33
CA GLU A 485 -28.79 11.21 4.45
C GLU A 485 -28.75 12.69 4.00
N CYS A 486 -28.10 12.96 2.86
CA CYS A 486 -28.04 14.31 2.27
C CYS A 486 -29.38 14.74 1.66
N VAL A 487 -30.14 13.79 1.07
CA VAL A 487 -31.47 14.09 0.50
C VAL A 487 -32.47 14.40 1.61
N ASP A 488 -32.44 13.66 2.72
CA ASP A 488 -33.36 13.84 3.85
C ASP A 488 -33.14 15.15 4.63
N THR A 489 -31.96 15.77 4.53
CA THR A 489 -31.64 17.05 5.20
C THR A 489 -31.99 18.27 4.34
N GLN A 490 -32.26 18.08 3.04
CA GLN A 490 -32.66 19.14 2.10
C GLN A 490 -34.19 19.23 1.89
N THR A 491 -34.96 18.26 2.38
CA THR A 491 -36.45 18.29 2.44
C THR A 491 -36.95 18.81 3.77
#